data_AF-A0A259EPW3-F1
#
_entry.id   AF-A0A259EPW3-F1
#
_cell.length_a   1.000
_cell.length_b   1.000
_cell.length_c   1.000
_cell.angle_alpha   90.00
_cell.angle_beta   90.00
_cell.angle_gamma   90.00
#
_symmetry.space_group_name_H-M   'P 1'
#
loop_
_entity.id
_entity.type
_entity.pdbx_description
1 polymer ?
#
loop_
_entity_poly.entity_id
_entity_poly.type
_entity_poly.pdbx_seq_one_letter_code
_entity_poly.pdbx_strand_id
1 'polypeptide(L)' 'MPAHTPDASCFDSSAVKTWLLELQSRIVTALEAADGLPFRTDAWSRPEGGGGISRLIEEGRVLERGGAN' A
#
# COMPACT_ATOMS: atom_id res chain seq x y z
N MET A 1 16.28 19.24 -38.07
CA MET A 1 15.13 18.43 -37.65
C MET A 1 15.16 18.29 -36.15
N PRO A 2 14.35 19.01 -35.35
CA PRO A 2 14.18 18.64 -33.95
C PRO A 2 13.04 17.63 -33.88
N ALA A 3 13.37 16.37 -33.59
CA ALA A 3 12.36 15.39 -33.19
C ALA A 3 12.07 15.61 -31.69
N HIS A 4 11.12 16.49 -31.40
CA HIS A 4 10.46 16.49 -30.09
C HIS A 4 9.25 15.57 -30.24
N THR A 5 9.35 14.34 -29.74
CA THR A 5 8.21 13.45 -29.57
C THR A 5 7.65 13.67 -28.16
N PRO A 6 6.48 14.32 -27.99
CA PRO A 6 5.82 14.33 -26.69
C PRO A 6 5.06 13.03 -26.43
N ASP A 7 5.29 12.54 -25.22
CA ASP A 7 4.43 11.78 -24.30
C ASP A 7 3.69 10.52 -24.78
N ALA A 8 4.14 9.37 -24.28
CA ALA A 8 3.39 8.13 -24.33
C ALA A 8 3.20 7.59 -22.90
N SER A 9 2.31 8.22 -22.10
CA SER A 9 1.43 7.55 -21.12
C SER A 9 0.45 8.55 -20.46
N CYS A 10 -0.81 8.59 -20.92
CA CYS A 10 -1.90 9.39 -20.31
C CYS A 10 -2.33 8.92 -18.89
N PHE A 11 -1.73 7.86 -18.36
CA PHE A 11 -2.06 7.31 -17.05
C PHE A 11 -0.85 7.36 -16.12
N ASP A 12 -0.96 8.16 -15.06
CA ASP A 12 0.08 8.29 -14.04
C ASP A 12 -0.02 7.15 -13.01
N SER A 13 0.61 6.02 -13.33
CA SER A 13 0.66 4.85 -12.44
C SER A 13 1.30 5.17 -11.07
N SER A 14 2.14 6.20 -11.00
CA SER A 14 2.76 6.67 -9.75
C SER A 14 1.69 7.27 -8.82
N ALA A 15 0.81 8.13 -9.33
CA ALA A 15 -0.30 8.72 -8.61
C ALA A 15 -1.28 7.65 -8.12
N VAL A 16 -1.58 6.64 -8.96
CA VAL A 16 -2.41 5.50 -8.55
C VAL A 16 -1.75 4.72 -7.41
N LYS A 17 -0.44 4.45 -7.50
CA LYS A 17 0.31 3.76 -6.45
C LYS A 17 0.28 4.55 -5.13
N THR A 18 0.54 5.86 -5.17
CA THR A 18 0.47 6.71 -3.97
C THR A 18 -0.93 6.68 -3.37
N TRP A 19 -1.97 6.80 -4.20
CA TRP A 19 -3.35 6.75 -3.72
C TRP A 19 -3.70 5.41 -3.07
N LEU A 20 -3.25 4.28 -3.64
CA LEU A 20 -3.47 2.95 -3.07
C LEU A 20 -2.73 2.77 -1.72
N LEU A 21 -1.51 3.29 -1.59
CA LEU A 21 -0.76 3.26 -0.34
C LEU A 21 -1.46 4.10 0.76
N GLU A 22 -1.97 5.28 0.39
CA GLU A 22 -2.76 6.12 1.30
C GLU A 22 -4.07 5.44 1.70
N LEU A 23 -4.75 4.77 0.76
CA LEU A 23 -5.96 4.00 1.03
C LEU A 23 -5.67 2.86 2.02
N GLN A 24 -4.62 2.08 1.78
CA GLN A 24 -4.19 1.02 2.71
C GLN A 24 -3.95 1.60 4.10
N SER A 25 -3.25 2.74 4.18
CA SER A 25 -2.97 3.41 5.45
C SER A 25 -4.25 3.78 6.19
N ARG A 26 -5.21 4.41 5.51
CA ARG A 26 -6.50 4.81 6.10
C ARG A 26 -7.33 3.63 6.58
N ILE A 27 -7.36 2.54 5.82
CA ILE A 27 -8.05 1.31 6.22
C ILE A 27 -7.41 0.74 7.47
N VAL A 28 -6.08 0.59 7.48
CA VAL A 28 -5.35 0.03 8.63
C VAL A 28 -5.54 0.90 9.87
N THR A 29 -5.42 2.22 9.76
CA THR A 29 -5.66 3.13 10.90
C THR A 29 -7.08 3.00 11.45
N ALA A 30 -8.10 2.84 10.60
CA ALA A 30 -9.47 2.62 11.06
C ALA A 30 -9.63 1.27 11.77
N LEU A 31 -8.98 0.21 11.27
CA LEU A 31 -8.99 -1.11 11.89
C LEU A 31 -8.23 -1.13 13.22
N GLU A 32 -7.07 -0.47 13.30
CA GLU A 32 -6.30 -0.28 14.54
C GLU A 32 -7.10 0.47 15.60
N ALA A 33 -7.86 1.50 15.19
CA ALA A 33 -8.73 2.24 16.10
C ALA A 33 -9.90 1.39 16.60
N ALA A 34 -10.45 0.51 15.77
CA ALA A 34 -11.54 -0.39 16.14
C ALA A 34 -11.06 -1.55 17.05
N ASP A 35 -9.87 -2.11 16.78
CA ASP A 35 -9.29 -3.21 17.57
C ASP A 35 -8.61 -2.71 18.87
N GLY A 36 -7.96 -1.55 18.79
CA GLY A 36 -7.12 -0.98 19.84
C GLY A 36 -5.73 -1.60 19.92
N LEU A 37 -5.31 -2.37 18.91
CA LEU A 37 -3.96 -2.92 18.75
C LEU A 37 -3.39 -2.55 17.37
N PRO A 38 -2.07 -2.32 17.28
CA PRO A 38 -1.42 -1.91 16.04
C PRO A 38 -1.22 -3.08 15.06
N PHE A 39 -1.19 -2.78 13.77
CA PHE A 39 -0.77 -3.72 12.73
C PHE A 39 0.77 -3.72 12.61
N ARG A 40 1.34 -4.91 12.44
CA ARG A 40 2.75 -5.09 12.07
C ARG A 40 2.91 -4.78 10.59
N THR A 41 3.96 -4.03 10.25
CA THR A 41 4.25 -3.64 8.86
C THR A 41 5.48 -4.36 8.34
N ASP A 42 5.36 -4.97 7.18
CA ASP A 42 6.43 -5.65 6.45
C ASP A 42 6.58 -5.03 5.06
N ALA A 43 7.69 -4.36 4.83
CA ALA A 43 8.02 -3.78 3.54
C ALA A 43 8.96 -4.72 2.80
N TRP A 44 8.63 -5.04 1.54
CA TRP A 44 9.41 -5.96 0.73
C TRP A 44 9.68 -5.37 -0.66
N SER A 45 10.77 -5.84 -1.24
CA SER A 45 11.21 -5.48 -2.58
C SER A 45 11.74 -6.73 -3.27
N ARG A 46 11.52 -6.85 -4.58
CA ARG A 46 12.00 -8.00 -5.36
C ARG A 46 13.16 -7.59 -6.27
N PRO A 47 14.18 -8.43 -6.45
CA PRO A 47 15.33 -8.13 -7.29
C PRO A 47 14.96 -7.95 -8.77
N GLU A 48 13.91 -8.62 -9.23
CA GLU A 48 13.34 -8.50 -10.58
C GLU A 48 12.46 -7.25 -10.79
N GLY A 49 12.34 -6.41 -9.76
CA GLY A 49 11.45 -5.25 -9.75
C GLY A 49 10.10 -5.55 -9.06
N GLY A 50 9.44 -4.48 -8.63
CA GLY A 50 8.26 -4.57 -7.78
C GLY A 50 8.59 -4.53 -6.29
N GLY A 51 7.55 -4.45 -5.48
CA GLY A 51 7.65 -4.26 -4.04
C GLY A 51 6.31 -3.84 -3.48
N GLY A 52 6.18 -3.83 -2.16
CA GLY A 52 4.93 -3.52 -1.49
C GLY A 52 5.10 -3.38 0.01
N ILE A 53 3.98 -3.12 0.67
CA ILE A 53 3.88 -3.04 2.11
C ILE A 53 2.73 -3.95 2.51
N SER A 54 3.04 -5.02 3.24
CA SER A 54 2.04 -5.89 3.85
C SER A 54 1.87 -5.47 5.30
N ARG A 55 0.62 -5.34 5.78
CA ARG A 55 0.32 -5.05 7.18
C ARG A 55 -0.54 -6.17 7.76
N LEU A 56 -0.15 -6.69 8.91
CA LEU A 56 -0.76 -7.86 9.56
C LEU A 56 -1.06 -7.59 11.03
N ILE A 57 -2.23 -8.00 11.50
CA ILE A 57 -2.57 -8.10 12.91
C ILE A 57 -2.94 -9.54 13.24
N GLU A 58 -2.50 -10.03 14.40
CA GLU A 58 -2.83 -11.34 14.93
C GLU A 58 -3.07 -11.19 16.43
N GLU A 59 -3.95 -12.03 16.99
CA GLU A 59 -4.34 -11.99 18.40
C GLU A 59 -4.91 -10.63 18.81
N GLY A 60 -5.65 -9.99 17.88
CA GLY A 60 -6.34 -8.73 18.10
C GLY A 60 -7.53 -8.88 19.05
N ARG A 61 -8.03 -7.76 19.59
CA ARG A 61 -9.19 -7.77 20.50
C ARG A 61 -10.51 -7.98 19.77
N VAL A 62 -10.59 -7.50 18.54
CA VAL A 62 -11.75 -7.59 17.65
C VAL A 62 -11.43 -8.50 16.47
N LEU A 63 -10.26 -8.33 15.88
CA LEU A 63 -9.75 -9.12 14.78
C LEU A 63 -8.86 -10.24 15.33
N GLU A 64 -9.33 -11.48 15.30
CA GLU A 64 -8.45 -12.62 15.65
C GLU A 64 -7.20 -12.64 14.75
N ARG A 65 -7.37 -12.38 13.44
CA ARG A 65 -6.30 -12.17 12.45
C ARG A 65 -6.78 -11.25 11.32
N GLY A 66 -5.91 -10.41 10.76
CA GLY A 66 -6.23 -9.53 9.63
C GLY A 66 -5.00 -9.10 8.85
N GLY A 67 -5.16 -8.89 7.53
CA GLY A 67 -4.04 -8.51 6.64
C GLY A 67 -4.46 -7.57 5.51
N ALA A 68 -3.60 -6.61 5.19
CA ALA A 68 -3.72 -5.67 4.07
C ALA A 68 -2.42 -5.63 3.25
N ASN A 69 -2.51 -5.67 1.92
CA ASN A 69 -1.36 -5.71 1.00
C ASN A 69 -1.41 -4.56 -0.01
#